data_AF-A0A0D2D014-F1
#
_entry.id   AF-A0A0D2D014-F1
#
_cell.length_a   1.000
_cell.length_b   1.000
_cell.length_c   1.000
_cell.angle_alpha   90.00
_cell.angle_beta   90.00
_cell.angle_gamma   90.00
#
_symmetry.space_group_name_H-M   'P 1'
#
loop_
_entity.id
_entity.type
_entity.pdbx_description
1 polymer ?
#
loop_
_entity_poly.entity_id
_entity_poly.type
_entity_poly.pdbx_seq_one_letter_code
_entity_poly.pdbx_strand_id
1 'polypeptide(L)'
;MAKDQSSAAADEADIEAIKAFGLLALAMHGSCYSMAAYLNVGTAVKIAFSLGLHRDMCSRTKDLVERERCRRVWTTIYTMDHEIAIRLGYPCAIVDEAVLDPGPYMPLGYQALSLSLVKLRKKISYDCFLEPAHSGGRLPISRVFNNLTRLCRWLESIPSYLHWKSFLPPQHRRAVAVLHLRYWISVIFITRPFLLVSIPKPSRITVPAKQQCYEQLSARCIQAAERAVEVVKHMKQAEILSSMTLLDCHSIGEVMWILILAFQKHGDSGHQQLIKFCLDTLKSMDQVGWCEKVLPDLEARVQESGALDSVGRLNGSRQTLPERIPPQSNPGSRVNDRPMMQELPSEPPQALEDSFDFPDFDFSSSQLDALEMVELDFHSELLGVFDGATLSTPLSMFGMPQV
;
A
#
# COMPACT_ATOMS: atom_id res chain seq x y z
N MET A 1 -40.58 19.58 10.07
CA MET A 1 -39.63 19.48 8.93
C MET A 1 -38.45 18.56 9.23
N ALA A 2 -37.49 18.90 10.10
CA ALA A 2 -36.34 18.01 10.36
C ALA A 2 -36.75 16.66 10.99
N LYS A 3 -37.72 16.68 11.93
CA LYS A 3 -38.24 15.49 12.60
C LYS A 3 -39.03 14.55 11.67
N ASP A 4 -39.77 15.13 10.72
CA ASP A 4 -40.60 14.38 9.77
C ASP A 4 -39.75 13.80 8.62
N GLN A 5 -38.68 14.50 8.22
CA GLN A 5 -37.69 13.99 7.27
C GLN A 5 -36.76 12.95 7.90
N SER A 6 -36.48 13.05 9.22
CA SER A 6 -35.64 12.08 9.93
C SER A 6 -36.33 10.74 10.17
N SER A 7 -37.65 10.71 10.41
CA SER A 7 -38.35 9.45 10.64
C SER A 7 -38.48 8.63 9.35
N ALA A 8 -38.78 9.26 8.23
CA ALA A 8 -38.82 8.60 6.92
C ALA A 8 -37.46 8.00 6.52
N ALA A 9 -36.36 8.72 6.77
CA ALA A 9 -35.00 8.22 6.51
C ALA A 9 -34.53 7.13 7.50
N ALA A 10 -35.07 7.10 8.72
CA ALA A 10 -34.71 6.11 9.75
C ALA A 10 -35.49 4.80 9.63
N ASP A 11 -36.73 4.84 9.12
CA ASP A 11 -37.62 3.67 9.01
C ASP A 11 -37.39 2.83 7.72
N GLU A 12 -36.70 3.37 6.71
CA GLU A 12 -36.43 2.68 5.42
C GLU A 12 -35.06 1.97 5.34
N ALA A 13 -34.21 2.08 6.37
CA ALA A 13 -32.85 1.58 6.29
C ALA A 13 -32.80 0.04 6.32
N ASP A 14 -32.48 -0.58 5.19
CA ASP A 14 -32.42 -2.03 5.01
C ASP A 14 -31.04 -2.51 4.52
N ILE A 15 -30.94 -3.80 4.18
CA ILE A 15 -29.68 -4.36 3.66
C ILE A 15 -29.32 -3.81 2.26
N GLU A 16 -30.30 -3.38 1.47
CA GLU A 16 -30.06 -2.81 0.15
C GLU A 16 -29.47 -1.41 0.27
N ALA A 17 -29.91 -0.61 1.25
CA ALA A 17 -29.27 0.67 1.59
C ALA A 17 -27.78 0.47 1.93
N ILE A 18 -27.46 -0.53 2.74
CA ILE A 18 -26.07 -0.88 3.09
C ILE A 18 -25.25 -1.19 1.83
N LYS A 19 -25.77 -2.03 0.92
CA LYS A 19 -25.10 -2.37 -0.33
C LYS A 19 -24.94 -1.16 -1.25
N ALA A 20 -25.97 -0.31 -1.36
CA ALA A 20 -25.94 0.89 -2.18
C ALA A 20 -24.84 1.86 -1.72
N PHE A 21 -24.77 2.16 -0.42
CA PHE A 21 -23.71 3.00 0.14
C PHE A 21 -22.32 2.36 -0.01
N GLY A 22 -22.20 1.05 0.14
CA GLY A 22 -20.94 0.33 -0.11
C GLY A 22 -20.49 0.42 -1.58
N LEU A 23 -21.39 0.18 -2.54
CA LEU A 23 -21.08 0.31 -3.97
C LEU A 23 -20.75 1.75 -4.36
N LEU A 24 -21.51 2.72 -3.83
CA LEU A 24 -21.23 4.14 -4.03
C LEU A 24 -19.86 4.52 -3.47
N ALA A 25 -19.50 4.03 -2.29
CA ALA A 25 -18.16 4.24 -1.74
C ALA A 25 -17.06 3.65 -2.63
N LEU A 26 -17.24 2.44 -3.17
CA LEU A 26 -16.28 1.85 -4.12
C LEU A 26 -16.12 2.71 -5.37
N ALA A 27 -17.22 3.17 -5.96
CA ALA A 27 -17.21 4.01 -7.15
C ALA A 27 -16.54 5.37 -6.90
N MET A 28 -16.87 6.01 -5.77
CA MET A 28 -16.26 7.28 -5.34
C MET A 28 -14.76 7.11 -5.10
N HIS A 29 -14.35 6.03 -4.42
CA HIS A 29 -12.95 5.74 -4.15
C HIS A 29 -12.17 5.49 -5.45
N GLY A 30 -12.74 4.71 -6.38
CA GLY A 30 -12.20 4.49 -7.71
C GLY A 30 -12.12 5.77 -8.55
N SER A 31 -12.93 6.78 -8.25
CA SER A 31 -12.95 8.08 -8.95
C SER A 31 -12.14 9.18 -8.24
N CYS A 32 -11.28 8.81 -7.28
CA CYS A 32 -10.47 9.73 -6.47
C CYS A 32 -11.26 10.67 -5.54
N TYR A 33 -12.50 10.33 -5.18
CA TYR A 33 -13.27 11.05 -4.16
C TYR A 33 -13.16 10.35 -2.80
N SER A 34 -11.96 10.28 -2.24
CA SER A 34 -11.63 9.49 -1.04
C SER A 34 -12.46 9.91 0.19
N MET A 35 -12.65 11.22 0.40
CA MET A 35 -13.51 11.72 1.48
C MET A 35 -14.97 11.30 1.32
N ALA A 36 -15.51 11.41 0.10
CA ALA A 36 -16.86 10.94 -0.17
C ALA A 36 -16.98 9.43 0.06
N ALA A 37 -15.98 8.65 -0.36
CA ALA A 37 -15.94 7.21 -0.09
C ALA A 37 -15.95 6.91 1.41
N TYR A 38 -15.12 7.59 2.20
CA TYR A 38 -15.06 7.46 3.66
C TYR A 38 -16.41 7.73 4.33
N LEU A 39 -17.07 8.83 3.96
CA LEU A 39 -18.39 9.19 4.50
C LEU A 39 -19.49 8.19 4.11
N ASN A 40 -19.46 7.69 2.88
CA ASN A 40 -20.42 6.68 2.42
C ASN A 40 -20.22 5.35 3.13
N VAL A 41 -18.98 4.90 3.34
CA VAL A 41 -18.70 3.71 4.16
C VAL A 41 -19.15 3.91 5.60
N GLY A 42 -18.84 5.07 6.21
CA GLY A 42 -19.30 5.38 7.56
C GLY A 42 -20.83 5.35 7.68
N THR A 43 -21.54 5.77 6.65
CA THR A 43 -23.02 5.69 6.59
C THR A 43 -23.49 4.23 6.50
N ALA A 44 -22.89 3.42 5.62
CA ALA A 44 -23.17 1.99 5.51
C ALA A 44 -22.92 1.24 6.84
N VAL A 45 -21.83 1.59 7.54
CA VAL A 45 -21.48 1.05 8.86
C VAL A 45 -22.57 1.37 9.89
N LYS A 46 -23.02 2.62 9.97
CA LYS A 46 -24.06 3.03 10.93
C LYS A 46 -25.39 2.32 10.67
N ILE A 47 -25.78 2.14 9.41
CA ILE A 47 -26.98 1.35 9.05
C ILE A 47 -26.77 -0.13 9.41
N ALA A 48 -25.59 -0.69 9.15
CA ALA A 48 -25.29 -2.08 9.52
C ALA A 48 -25.33 -2.30 11.04
N PHE A 49 -24.92 -1.30 11.83
CA PHE A 49 -25.05 -1.33 13.28
C PHE A 49 -26.52 -1.28 13.72
N SER A 50 -27.34 -0.40 13.15
CA SER A 50 -28.77 -0.29 13.52
C SER A 50 -29.54 -1.58 13.19
N LEU A 51 -29.18 -2.26 12.10
CA LEU A 51 -29.73 -3.56 11.71
C LEU A 51 -29.12 -4.76 12.47
N GLY A 52 -28.17 -4.53 13.37
CA GLY A 52 -27.59 -5.57 14.22
C GLY A 52 -26.68 -6.58 13.50
N LEU A 53 -26.14 -6.24 12.31
CA LEU A 53 -25.27 -7.15 11.54
C LEU A 53 -24.02 -7.56 12.33
N HIS A 54 -23.45 -6.64 13.10
CA HIS A 54 -22.32 -6.86 14.02
C HIS A 54 -22.56 -7.95 15.09
N ARG A 55 -23.82 -8.31 15.37
CA ARG A 55 -24.22 -9.33 16.35
C ARG A 55 -24.83 -10.58 15.70
N ASP A 56 -24.70 -10.70 14.39
CA ASP A 56 -25.35 -11.75 13.58
C ASP A 56 -26.89 -11.72 13.77
N MET A 57 -27.51 -10.57 14.06
CA MET A 57 -28.95 -10.51 14.38
C MET A 57 -29.85 -10.85 13.19
N CYS A 58 -29.41 -10.53 11.97
CA CYS A 58 -30.05 -11.00 10.74
C CYS A 58 -30.14 -12.54 10.63
N SER A 59 -29.36 -13.29 11.43
CA SER A 59 -29.37 -14.75 11.45
C SER A 59 -30.59 -15.36 12.12
N ARG A 60 -31.24 -14.68 13.08
CA ARG A 60 -32.15 -15.38 14.01
C ARG A 60 -33.52 -15.69 13.40
N THR A 61 -33.85 -15.06 12.27
CA THR A 61 -35.17 -15.14 11.63
C THR A 61 -35.11 -15.48 10.14
N LYS A 62 -33.93 -15.64 9.55
CA LYS A 62 -33.73 -15.80 8.10
C LYS A 62 -33.12 -17.16 7.73
N ASP A 63 -33.33 -17.57 6.49
CA ASP A 63 -32.73 -18.78 5.90
C ASP A 63 -31.18 -18.72 5.88
N LEU A 64 -30.53 -19.87 5.79
CA LEU A 64 -29.07 -20.03 5.81
C LEU A 64 -28.38 -19.17 4.75
N VAL A 65 -28.97 -19.06 3.55
CA VAL A 65 -28.42 -18.25 2.44
C VAL A 65 -28.43 -16.76 2.78
N GLU A 66 -29.53 -16.27 3.37
CA GLU A 66 -29.66 -14.87 3.76
C GLU A 66 -28.72 -14.51 4.91
N ARG A 67 -28.52 -15.42 5.86
CA ARG A 67 -27.54 -15.25 6.94
C ARG A 67 -26.14 -15.05 6.39
N GLU A 68 -25.73 -15.89 5.44
CA GLU A 68 -24.43 -15.75 4.79
C GLU A 68 -24.30 -14.42 4.03
N ARG A 69 -25.33 -14.02 3.28
CA ARG A 69 -25.35 -12.72 2.59
C ARG A 69 -25.11 -11.55 3.57
N CYS A 70 -25.78 -11.55 4.72
CA CYS A 70 -25.58 -10.52 5.74
C CYS A 70 -24.15 -10.49 6.27
N ARG A 71 -23.55 -11.66 6.55
CA ARG A 71 -22.17 -11.75 7.06
C ARG A 71 -21.14 -11.31 6.02
N ARG A 72 -21.36 -11.62 4.74
CA ARG A 72 -20.52 -11.15 3.63
C ARG A 72 -20.58 -9.63 3.48
N VAL A 73 -21.79 -9.05 3.52
CA VAL A 73 -21.99 -7.59 3.47
C VAL A 73 -21.26 -6.93 4.65
N TRP A 74 -21.48 -7.44 5.86
CA TRP A 74 -20.81 -6.95 7.06
C TRP A 74 -19.29 -6.98 6.94
N THR A 75 -18.74 -8.12 6.50
CA THR A 75 -17.29 -8.29 6.39
C THR A 75 -16.67 -7.46 5.27
N THR A 76 -17.42 -7.24 4.19
CA THR A 76 -17.01 -6.36 3.09
C THR A 76 -16.89 -4.92 3.60
N ILE A 77 -17.90 -4.43 4.32
CA ILE A 77 -17.89 -3.07 4.87
C ILE A 77 -16.81 -2.91 5.94
N TYR A 78 -16.61 -3.92 6.80
CA TYR A 78 -15.48 -3.93 7.73
C TYR A 78 -14.15 -3.75 7.00
N THR A 79 -13.94 -4.49 5.91
CA THR A 79 -12.70 -4.39 5.13
C THR A 79 -12.57 -3.01 4.48
N MET A 80 -13.64 -2.47 3.91
CA MET A 80 -13.64 -1.16 3.27
C MET A 80 -13.39 0.00 4.24
N ASP A 81 -14.06 0.00 5.40
CA ASP A 81 -13.87 0.97 6.48
C ASP A 81 -12.39 1.01 6.87
N HIS A 82 -11.79 -0.17 7.00
CA HIS A 82 -10.38 -0.32 7.32
C HIS A 82 -9.44 0.22 6.24
N GLU A 83 -9.67 -0.17 4.99
CA GLU A 83 -8.76 0.19 3.89
C GLU A 83 -8.79 1.67 3.56
N ILE A 84 -9.94 2.31 3.70
CA ILE A 84 -10.07 3.76 3.51
C ILE A 84 -9.49 4.51 4.72
N ALA A 85 -9.82 4.09 5.94
CA ALA A 85 -9.34 4.76 7.15
C ALA A 85 -7.81 4.72 7.29
N ILE A 86 -7.17 3.56 7.06
CA ILE A 86 -5.70 3.45 7.08
C ILE A 86 -5.05 4.39 6.06
N ARG A 87 -5.66 4.48 4.86
CA ARG A 87 -5.13 5.31 3.78
C ARG A 87 -5.16 6.79 4.13
N LEU A 88 -6.28 7.26 4.68
CA LEU A 88 -6.51 8.65 5.05
C LEU A 88 -5.94 9.04 6.43
N GLY A 89 -5.31 8.10 7.15
CA GLY A 89 -4.88 8.32 8.54
C GLY A 89 -6.05 8.53 9.53
N TYR A 90 -7.25 8.11 9.19
CA TYR A 90 -8.47 8.32 9.98
C TYR A 90 -8.79 7.13 10.91
N PRO A 91 -9.58 7.37 11.98
CA PRO A 91 -10.07 6.28 12.82
C PRO A 91 -11.09 5.42 12.05
N CYS A 92 -11.02 4.10 12.23
CA CYS A 92 -12.05 3.19 11.70
C CYS A 92 -13.34 3.30 12.53
N ALA A 93 -14.49 3.15 11.88
CA ALA A 93 -15.77 3.09 12.57
C ALA A 93 -16.03 1.73 13.25
N ILE A 94 -15.43 0.63 12.78
CA ILE A 94 -15.65 -0.73 13.31
C ILE A 94 -14.47 -1.23 14.17
N VAL A 95 -14.82 -1.81 15.33
CA VAL A 95 -13.89 -2.52 16.24
C VAL A 95 -13.79 -4.00 15.88
N ASP A 96 -12.61 -4.60 16.03
CA ASP A 96 -12.26 -5.93 15.49
C ASP A 96 -13.02 -7.12 16.12
N GLU A 97 -13.68 -6.91 17.26
CA GLU A 97 -14.49 -7.91 17.97
C GLU A 97 -15.83 -8.21 17.26
N ALA A 98 -16.25 -7.35 16.35
CA ALA A 98 -17.53 -7.46 15.67
C ALA A 98 -17.51 -8.35 14.41
N VAL A 99 -16.41 -9.01 14.09
CA VAL A 99 -16.22 -9.73 12.81
C VAL A 99 -16.76 -11.16 12.85
N LEU A 100 -17.55 -11.55 11.85
CA LEU A 100 -18.22 -12.85 11.75
C LEU A 100 -17.64 -13.70 10.60
N ASP A 101 -17.70 -15.03 10.73
CA ASP A 101 -17.31 -15.97 9.67
C ASP A 101 -18.40 -16.04 8.56
N PRO A 102 -18.13 -15.60 7.32
CA PRO A 102 -19.12 -15.53 6.25
C PRO A 102 -19.58 -16.88 5.72
N GLY A 103 -18.99 -18.00 6.14
CA GLY A 103 -19.45 -19.33 5.73
C GLY A 103 -18.70 -19.92 4.52
N PRO A 104 -19.19 -21.04 3.95
CA PRO A 104 -18.36 -21.97 3.18
C PRO A 104 -18.15 -21.62 1.70
N TYR A 105 -18.80 -20.59 1.14
CA TYR A 105 -18.72 -20.30 -0.30
C TYR A 105 -17.63 -19.28 -0.65
N MET A 106 -16.52 -19.33 0.09
CA MET A 106 -15.22 -18.73 -0.24
C MET A 106 -14.17 -19.83 -0.21
N PRO A 107 -12.98 -19.65 -0.83
CA PRO A 107 -11.91 -20.63 -0.69
C PRO A 107 -11.70 -20.93 0.80
N LEU A 108 -11.59 -22.20 1.15
CA LEU A 108 -11.48 -22.63 2.55
C LEU A 108 -10.35 -21.86 3.24
N GLY A 109 -10.64 -21.20 4.36
CA GLY A 109 -9.65 -20.43 5.12
C GLY A 109 -9.29 -19.04 4.56
N TYR A 110 -9.67 -18.70 3.32
CA TYR A 110 -9.35 -17.40 2.71
C TYR A 110 -9.87 -16.23 3.54
N GLN A 111 -11.11 -16.32 4.04
CA GLN A 111 -11.68 -15.21 4.77
C GLN A 111 -10.92 -14.93 6.07
N ALA A 112 -10.62 -15.96 6.85
CA ALA A 112 -9.87 -15.83 8.09
C ALA A 112 -8.49 -15.19 7.83
N LEU A 113 -7.81 -15.59 6.75
CA LEU A 113 -6.56 -14.98 6.32
C LEU A 113 -6.75 -13.51 5.92
N SER A 114 -7.73 -13.18 5.09
CA SER A 114 -8.02 -11.80 4.68
C SER A 114 -8.30 -10.91 5.89
N LEU A 115 -9.11 -11.38 6.84
CA LEU A 115 -9.44 -10.66 8.07
C LEU A 115 -8.24 -10.48 8.99
N SER A 116 -7.43 -11.52 9.17
CA SER A 116 -6.21 -11.43 9.98
C SER A 116 -5.19 -10.45 9.39
N LEU A 117 -5.10 -10.36 8.06
CA LEU A 117 -4.26 -9.35 7.40
C LEU A 117 -4.81 -7.93 7.61
N VAL A 118 -6.12 -7.72 7.51
CA VAL A 118 -6.75 -6.42 7.80
C VAL A 118 -6.44 -5.97 9.23
N LYS A 119 -6.60 -6.86 10.22
CA LYS A 119 -6.26 -6.60 11.62
C LYS A 119 -4.76 -6.32 11.82
N LEU A 120 -3.90 -7.04 11.10
CA LEU A 120 -2.46 -6.80 11.16
C LEU A 120 -2.11 -5.42 10.58
N ARG A 121 -2.70 -5.03 9.45
CA ARG A 121 -2.54 -3.69 8.86
C ARG A 121 -3.03 -2.59 9.79
N LYS A 122 -4.15 -2.78 10.50
CA LYS A 122 -4.62 -1.86 11.56
C LYS A 122 -3.53 -1.57 12.56
N LYS A 123 -2.96 -2.65 13.09
CA LYS A 123 -1.97 -2.60 14.15
C LYS A 123 -0.67 -1.96 13.66
N ILE A 124 -0.25 -2.26 12.43
CA ILE A 124 0.89 -1.59 11.80
C ILE A 124 0.63 -0.08 11.69
N SER A 125 -0.55 0.32 11.19
CA SER A 125 -0.94 1.73 11.07
C SER A 125 -0.87 2.46 12.41
N TYR A 126 -1.35 1.81 13.47
CA TYR A 126 -1.32 2.38 14.82
C TYR A 126 0.11 2.42 15.41
N ASP A 127 0.77 1.26 15.51
CA ASP A 127 2.06 1.09 16.19
C ASP A 127 3.18 1.91 15.53
N CYS A 128 3.13 2.06 14.20
CA CYS A 128 4.22 2.63 13.40
C CYS A 128 3.96 4.07 12.91
N PHE A 129 2.73 4.56 12.92
CA PHE A 129 2.40 5.87 12.36
C PHE A 129 1.57 6.72 13.32
N LEU A 130 0.37 6.27 13.72
CA LEU A 130 -0.53 7.08 14.55
C LEU A 130 -0.02 7.30 15.98
N GLU A 131 0.41 6.25 16.67
CA GLU A 131 0.90 6.38 18.05
C GLU A 131 2.21 7.20 18.10
N PRO A 132 3.22 6.96 17.23
CA PRO A 132 4.38 7.84 17.13
C PRO A 132 4.03 9.30 16.85
N ALA A 133 3.08 9.58 15.96
CA ALA A 133 2.64 10.95 15.68
C ALA A 133 2.07 11.65 16.93
N HIS A 134 1.32 10.92 17.77
CA HIS A 134 0.79 11.46 19.02
C HIS A 134 1.82 11.54 20.17
N SER A 135 2.86 10.70 20.16
CA SER A 135 3.78 10.50 21.30
C SER A 135 5.15 11.18 21.15
N GLY A 136 5.23 12.24 20.35
CA GLY A 136 6.46 13.01 20.16
C GLY A 136 7.24 12.70 18.87
N GLY A 137 6.57 12.13 17.87
CA GLY A 137 7.03 12.10 16.48
C GLY A 137 8.06 11.02 16.14
N ARG A 138 8.51 10.19 17.09
CA ARG A 138 9.59 9.23 16.87
C ARG A 138 9.07 7.81 16.65
N LEU A 139 9.44 7.20 15.52
CA LEU A 139 9.17 5.78 15.21
C LEU A 139 10.31 4.88 15.72
N PRO A 140 10.07 4.01 16.74
CA PRO A 140 11.07 3.04 17.16
C PRO A 140 11.29 1.96 16.10
N ILE A 141 12.55 1.73 15.71
CA ILE A 141 12.94 0.71 14.72
C ILE A 141 12.50 -0.69 15.16
N SER A 142 12.52 -0.99 16.46
CA SER A 142 12.06 -2.27 17.02
C SER A 142 10.59 -2.57 16.68
N ARG A 143 9.71 -1.55 16.68
CA ARG A 143 8.30 -1.71 16.28
C ARG A 143 8.18 -2.09 14.80
N VAL A 144 9.03 -1.53 13.95
CA VAL A 144 9.09 -1.85 12.53
C VAL A 144 9.50 -3.31 12.32
N PHE A 145 10.60 -3.76 12.94
CA PHE A 145 11.04 -5.15 12.84
C PHE A 145 10.05 -6.16 13.43
N ASN A 146 9.41 -5.83 14.56
CA ASN A 146 8.38 -6.67 15.16
C ASN A 146 7.21 -6.87 14.18
N ASN A 147 6.69 -5.78 13.62
CA ASN A 147 5.59 -5.85 12.68
C ASN A 147 5.97 -6.51 11.34
N LEU A 148 7.19 -6.31 10.84
CA LEU A 148 7.72 -7.07 9.69
C LEU A 148 7.81 -8.58 9.99
N THR A 149 8.22 -8.96 11.18
CA THR A 149 8.27 -10.36 11.62
C THR A 149 6.87 -10.96 11.66
N ARG A 150 5.88 -10.20 12.15
CA ARG A 150 4.47 -10.63 12.17
C ARG A 150 3.90 -10.78 10.76
N LEU A 151 4.25 -9.89 9.84
CA LEU A 151 3.93 -10.04 8.42
C LEU A 151 4.55 -11.31 7.84
N CYS A 152 5.85 -11.54 8.04
CA CYS A 152 6.52 -12.75 7.53
C CYS A 152 5.85 -14.04 8.06
N ARG A 153 5.61 -14.13 9.36
CA ARG A 153 4.88 -15.26 9.97
C ARG A 153 3.47 -15.42 9.41
N TRP A 154 2.79 -14.32 9.11
CA TRP A 154 1.48 -14.36 8.48
C TRP A 154 1.56 -14.95 7.06
N LEU A 155 2.55 -14.54 6.24
CA LEU A 155 2.76 -15.11 4.91
C LEU A 155 3.08 -16.61 4.97
N GLU A 156 3.93 -17.03 5.92
CA GLU A 156 4.27 -18.44 6.16
C GLU A 156 3.07 -19.28 6.60
N SER A 157 2.06 -18.67 7.22
CA SER A 157 0.84 -19.35 7.65
C SER A 157 -0.15 -19.64 6.51
N ILE A 158 0.06 -19.06 5.32
CA ILE A 158 -0.83 -19.25 4.18
C ILE A 158 -0.69 -20.69 3.66
N PRO A 159 -1.80 -21.46 3.59
CA PRO A 159 -1.77 -22.81 3.00
C PRO A 159 -1.37 -22.78 1.53
N SER A 160 -0.65 -23.81 1.07
CA SER A 160 -0.15 -23.90 -0.31
C SER A 160 -1.25 -23.79 -1.37
N TYR A 161 -2.46 -24.29 -1.08
CA TYR A 161 -3.63 -24.19 -1.97
C TYR A 161 -4.24 -22.78 -2.06
N LEU A 162 -3.84 -21.86 -1.18
CA LEU A 162 -4.17 -20.43 -1.26
C LEU A 162 -2.98 -19.61 -1.74
N HIS A 163 -1.90 -20.22 -2.23
CA HIS A 163 -0.83 -19.46 -2.84
C HIS A 163 -1.28 -18.96 -4.23
N TRP A 164 -0.96 -17.72 -4.61
CA TRP A 164 -1.43 -17.14 -5.88
C TRP A 164 -0.90 -17.84 -7.14
N LYS A 165 0.23 -18.58 -7.05
CA LYS A 165 0.73 -19.46 -8.12
C LYS A 165 0.08 -20.86 -8.16
N SER A 166 -0.80 -21.18 -7.20
CA SER A 166 -1.42 -22.51 -7.12
C SER A 166 -2.56 -22.69 -8.14
N PHE A 167 -2.97 -23.94 -8.36
CA PHE A 167 -4.08 -24.25 -9.24
C PHE A 167 -5.42 -23.88 -8.56
N LEU A 168 -5.94 -22.70 -8.91
CA LEU A 168 -7.16 -22.14 -8.34
C LEU A 168 -8.30 -22.13 -9.37
N PRO A 169 -9.54 -22.44 -8.95
CA PRO A 169 -10.74 -22.19 -9.76
C PRO A 169 -10.79 -20.71 -10.20
N PRO A 170 -11.25 -20.40 -11.44
CA PRO A 170 -11.26 -19.03 -11.97
C PRO A 170 -11.90 -18.00 -11.03
N GLN A 171 -13.00 -18.35 -10.37
CA GLN A 171 -13.74 -17.52 -9.41
C GLN A 171 -12.94 -17.12 -8.14
N HIS A 172 -11.81 -17.78 -7.87
CA HIS A 172 -10.99 -17.57 -6.68
C HIS A 172 -9.64 -16.88 -6.96
N ARG A 173 -9.17 -16.90 -8.21
CA ARG A 173 -7.85 -16.38 -8.59
C ARG A 173 -7.65 -14.93 -8.19
N ARG A 174 -8.63 -14.06 -8.48
CA ARG A 174 -8.58 -12.64 -8.13
C ARG A 174 -8.46 -12.42 -6.63
N ALA A 175 -9.32 -13.06 -5.84
CA ALA A 175 -9.34 -12.91 -4.39
C ALA A 175 -7.99 -13.29 -3.78
N VAL A 176 -7.44 -14.45 -4.17
CA VAL A 176 -6.15 -14.93 -3.68
C VAL A 176 -4.98 -14.04 -4.13
N ALA A 177 -4.97 -13.58 -5.38
CA ALA A 177 -3.91 -12.68 -5.86
C ALA A 177 -3.94 -11.33 -5.13
N VAL A 178 -5.14 -10.75 -4.96
CA VAL A 178 -5.37 -9.51 -4.20
C VAL A 178 -4.90 -9.64 -2.75
N LEU A 179 -5.11 -10.80 -2.11
CA LEU A 179 -4.63 -11.06 -0.75
C LEU A 179 -3.09 -10.93 -0.65
N HIS A 180 -2.37 -11.51 -1.61
CA HIS A 180 -0.90 -11.42 -1.66
C HIS A 180 -0.41 -10.03 -2.04
N LEU A 181 -1.12 -9.34 -2.94
CA LEU A 181 -0.81 -7.95 -3.28
C LEU A 181 -0.95 -7.05 -2.05
N ARG A 182 -2.05 -7.17 -1.29
CA ARG A 182 -2.26 -6.43 -0.03
C ARG A 182 -1.14 -6.68 0.98
N TYR A 183 -0.63 -7.90 1.06
CA TYR A 183 0.51 -8.24 1.90
C TYR A 183 1.76 -7.44 1.50
N TRP A 184 2.17 -7.49 0.23
CA TRP A 184 3.36 -6.77 -0.24
C TRP A 184 3.22 -5.25 -0.11
N ILE A 185 2.04 -4.71 -0.38
CA ILE A 185 1.74 -3.29 -0.13
C ILE A 185 1.87 -2.94 1.36
N SER A 186 1.55 -3.85 2.27
CA SER A 186 1.75 -3.63 3.71
C SER A 186 3.24 -3.63 4.10
N VAL A 187 4.07 -4.44 3.44
CA VAL A 187 5.54 -4.41 3.61
C VAL A 187 6.11 -3.11 3.06
N ILE A 188 5.66 -2.65 1.89
CA ILE A 188 6.05 -1.35 1.33
C ILE A 188 5.66 -0.23 2.29
N PHE A 189 4.42 -0.22 2.78
CA PHE A 189 3.90 0.78 3.69
C PHE A 189 4.80 1.00 4.92
N ILE A 190 5.24 -0.08 5.58
CA ILE A 190 6.08 0.02 6.78
C ILE A 190 7.57 0.32 6.49
N THR A 191 8.06 0.01 5.29
CA THR A 191 9.49 0.14 4.94
C THR A 191 9.84 1.36 4.08
N ARG A 192 8.86 1.93 3.37
CA ARG A 192 9.02 3.08 2.47
C ARG A 192 9.69 4.30 3.14
N PRO A 193 9.38 4.68 4.39
CA PRO A 193 10.05 5.79 5.05
C PRO A 193 11.59 5.69 5.06
N PHE A 194 12.12 4.46 5.21
CA PHE A 194 13.56 4.20 5.27
C PHE A 194 14.24 4.31 3.90
N LEU A 195 13.53 3.94 2.83
CA LEU A 195 14.00 4.16 1.45
C LEU A 195 14.08 5.66 1.13
N LEU A 196 13.04 6.43 1.50
CA LEU A 196 13.00 7.88 1.25
C LEU A 196 14.12 8.63 1.95
N VAL A 197 14.51 8.24 3.17
CA VAL A 197 15.65 8.86 3.87
C VAL A 197 16.98 8.50 3.23
N SER A 198 17.09 7.33 2.61
CA SER A 198 18.35 6.81 2.06
C SER A 198 18.77 7.50 0.75
N ILE A 199 17.86 8.16 0.03
CA ILE A 199 18.11 8.73 -1.30
C ILE A 199 18.75 10.14 -1.24
N PRO A 200 18.24 11.11 -0.46
CA PRO A 200 18.71 12.48 -0.56
C PRO A 200 20.11 12.71 0.03
N LYS A 201 20.49 12.05 1.14
CA LYS A 201 21.77 12.29 1.85
C LYS A 201 22.22 11.09 2.72
N PRO A 202 23.12 10.20 2.25
CA PRO A 202 23.70 9.15 3.10
C PRO A 202 24.47 9.70 4.32
N SER A 203 24.91 10.97 4.27
CA SER A 203 25.72 11.63 5.29
C SER A 203 24.97 12.07 6.55
N ARG A 204 23.64 11.90 6.63
CA ARG A 204 22.86 12.27 7.83
C ARG A 204 22.91 11.20 8.93
N ILE A 205 23.17 9.94 8.58
CA ILE A 205 23.21 8.85 9.55
C ILE A 205 24.66 8.64 9.98
N THR A 206 25.03 9.23 11.11
CA THR A 206 26.40 9.18 11.64
C THR A 206 26.72 7.86 12.35
N VAL A 207 25.71 7.11 12.77
CA VAL A 207 25.87 5.84 13.51
C VAL A 207 25.87 4.65 12.54
N PRO A 208 26.98 3.88 12.42
CA PRO A 208 27.08 2.78 11.45
C PRO A 208 26.00 1.70 11.59
N ALA A 209 25.65 1.32 12.82
CA ALA A 209 24.59 0.34 13.08
C ALA A 209 23.21 0.82 12.57
N LYS A 210 22.93 2.12 12.71
CA LYS A 210 21.69 2.73 12.22
C LYS A 210 21.67 2.76 10.69
N GLN A 211 22.81 3.07 10.06
CA GLN A 211 22.93 3.06 8.61
C GLN A 211 22.67 1.66 8.05
N GLN A 212 23.21 0.62 8.69
CA GLN A 212 22.96 -0.77 8.30
C GLN A 212 21.48 -1.15 8.40
N CYS A 213 20.80 -0.77 9.48
CA CYS A 213 19.35 -1.02 9.65
C CYS A 213 18.52 -0.31 8.56
N TYR A 214 18.83 0.95 8.26
CA TYR A 214 18.12 1.71 7.22
C TYR A 214 18.34 1.10 5.84
N GLU A 215 19.57 0.68 5.54
CA GLU A 215 19.88 -0.01 4.29
C GLU A 215 19.12 -1.34 4.18
N GLN A 216 19.03 -2.11 5.27
CA GLN A 216 18.27 -3.36 5.31
C GLN A 216 16.77 -3.12 5.07
N LEU A 217 16.18 -2.10 5.70
CA LEU A 217 14.76 -1.77 5.53
C LEU A 217 14.48 -1.19 4.13
N SER A 218 15.38 -0.37 3.61
CA SER A 218 15.35 0.15 2.23
C SER A 218 15.39 -1.00 1.21
N ALA A 219 16.30 -1.96 1.37
CA ALA A 219 16.38 -3.14 0.51
C ALA A 219 15.10 -4.00 0.59
N ARG A 220 14.53 -4.18 1.79
CA ARG A 220 13.25 -4.88 1.98
C ARG A 220 12.09 -4.18 1.26
N CYS A 221 12.07 -2.84 1.23
CA CYS A 221 11.06 -2.07 0.50
C CYS A 221 11.12 -2.36 -1.01
N ILE A 222 12.31 -2.33 -1.59
CA ILE A 222 12.55 -2.59 -3.01
C ILE A 222 12.17 -4.03 -3.36
N GLN A 223 12.61 -5.00 -2.56
CA GLN A 223 12.23 -6.41 -2.75
C GLN A 223 10.72 -6.62 -2.68
N ALA A 224 10.02 -5.95 -1.76
CA ALA A 224 8.58 -6.03 -1.65
C ALA A 224 7.88 -5.48 -2.92
N ALA A 225 8.39 -4.40 -3.50
CA ALA A 225 7.91 -3.86 -4.78
C ALA A 225 8.13 -4.84 -5.93
N GLU A 226 9.31 -5.46 -6.03
CA GLU A 226 9.59 -6.49 -7.04
C GLU A 226 8.64 -7.69 -6.92
N ARG A 227 8.39 -8.17 -5.70
CA ARG A 227 7.42 -9.26 -5.45
C ARG A 227 5.98 -8.86 -5.74
N ALA A 228 5.60 -7.61 -5.45
CA ALA A 228 4.29 -7.08 -5.83
C ALA A 228 4.12 -7.06 -7.36
N VAL A 229 5.15 -6.69 -8.12
CA VAL A 229 5.12 -6.76 -9.59
C VAL A 229 4.93 -8.19 -10.08
N GLU A 230 5.53 -9.20 -9.45
CA GLU A 230 5.28 -10.60 -9.82
C GLU A 230 3.79 -10.98 -9.68
N VAL A 231 3.13 -10.54 -8.60
CA VAL A 231 1.70 -10.76 -8.41
C VAL A 231 0.89 -10.01 -9.47
N VAL A 232 1.22 -8.75 -9.76
CA VAL A 232 0.57 -7.96 -10.82
C VAL A 232 0.76 -8.60 -12.20
N LYS A 233 1.95 -9.12 -12.52
CA LYS A 233 2.22 -9.86 -13.77
C LYS A 233 1.26 -11.04 -13.92
N HIS A 234 1.08 -11.81 -12.86
CA HIS A 234 0.13 -12.91 -12.86
C HIS A 234 -1.32 -12.43 -13.00
N MET A 235 -1.71 -11.37 -12.29
CA MET A 235 -3.05 -10.81 -12.41
C MET A 235 -3.34 -10.30 -13.84
N LYS A 236 -2.35 -9.71 -14.51
CA LYS A 236 -2.43 -9.28 -15.91
C LYS A 236 -2.57 -10.46 -16.86
N GLN A 237 -1.72 -11.48 -16.72
CA GLN A 237 -1.74 -12.69 -17.56
C GLN A 237 -3.04 -13.48 -17.43
N ALA A 238 -3.64 -13.48 -16.24
CA ALA A 238 -4.91 -14.14 -15.97
C ALA A 238 -6.13 -13.26 -16.26
N GLU A 239 -5.95 -12.03 -16.78
CA GLU A 239 -7.02 -11.06 -17.07
C GLU A 239 -7.95 -10.78 -15.88
N ILE A 240 -7.36 -10.72 -14.68
CA ILE A 240 -8.08 -10.49 -13.42
C ILE A 240 -7.74 -9.14 -12.79
N LEU A 241 -7.16 -8.19 -13.54
CA LEU A 241 -6.99 -6.79 -13.12
C LEU A 241 -8.28 -5.99 -13.41
N SER A 242 -8.55 -4.96 -12.61
CA SER A 242 -9.71 -4.08 -12.82
C SER A 242 -9.37 -2.64 -12.46
N SER A 243 -9.59 -1.70 -13.38
CA SER A 243 -9.45 -0.26 -13.13
C SER A 243 -10.61 0.34 -12.35
N MET A 244 -11.74 -0.38 -12.24
CA MET A 244 -12.89 0.06 -11.44
C MET A 244 -12.64 0.00 -9.94
N THR A 245 -11.66 -0.80 -9.50
CA THR A 245 -11.26 -0.86 -8.11
C THR A 245 -9.98 -0.08 -7.91
N LEU A 246 -9.99 0.88 -6.97
CA LEU A 246 -8.80 1.69 -6.69
C LEU A 246 -7.58 0.83 -6.33
N LEU A 247 -7.79 -0.30 -5.64
CA LEU A 247 -6.71 -1.15 -5.14
C LEU A 247 -5.72 -1.52 -6.23
N ASP A 248 -6.18 -1.98 -7.39
CA ASP A 248 -5.32 -2.48 -8.46
C ASP A 248 -4.44 -1.36 -9.02
N CYS A 249 -5.06 -0.27 -9.50
CA CYS A 249 -4.34 0.86 -10.09
C CYS A 249 -3.40 1.53 -9.10
N HIS A 250 -3.89 1.78 -7.89
CA HIS A 250 -3.09 2.40 -6.84
C HIS A 250 -1.90 1.53 -6.42
N SER A 251 -2.09 0.21 -6.30
CA SER A 251 -0.99 -0.69 -5.96
C SER A 251 0.09 -0.69 -7.05
N ILE A 252 -0.31 -0.64 -8.33
CA ILE A 252 0.65 -0.53 -9.44
C ILE A 252 1.40 0.80 -9.38
N GLY A 253 0.69 1.91 -9.12
CA GLY A 253 1.29 3.23 -8.95
C GLY A 253 2.30 3.30 -7.80
N GLU A 254 1.93 2.83 -6.60
CA GLU A 254 2.82 2.75 -5.42
C GLU A 254 4.08 1.93 -5.73
N VAL A 255 3.91 0.75 -6.32
CA VAL A 255 5.04 -0.13 -6.67
C VAL A 255 5.94 0.54 -7.69
N MET A 256 5.38 1.19 -8.72
CA MET A 256 6.14 1.93 -9.71
C MET A 256 6.95 3.06 -9.09
N TRP A 257 6.38 3.78 -8.12
CA TRP A 257 7.10 4.81 -7.37
C TRP A 257 8.29 4.26 -6.60
N ILE A 258 8.12 3.16 -5.87
CA ILE A 258 9.24 2.51 -5.17
C ILE A 258 10.33 2.08 -6.15
N LEU A 259 9.96 1.59 -7.33
CA LEU A 259 10.92 1.19 -8.36
C LEU A 259 11.67 2.38 -8.98
N ILE A 260 11.02 3.53 -9.16
CA ILE A 260 11.68 4.77 -9.59
C ILE A 260 12.73 5.19 -8.56
N LEU A 261 12.37 5.16 -7.28
CA LEU A 261 13.29 5.46 -6.18
C LEU A 261 14.45 4.45 -6.11
N ALA A 262 14.17 3.16 -6.35
CA ALA A 262 15.19 2.11 -6.43
C ALA A 262 16.16 2.35 -7.60
N PHE A 263 15.62 2.72 -8.76
CA PHE A 263 16.40 3.06 -9.95
C PHE A 263 17.32 4.27 -9.70
N GLN A 264 16.82 5.31 -9.05
CA GLN A 264 17.64 6.47 -8.67
C GLN A 264 18.77 6.09 -7.68
N LYS A 265 18.52 5.13 -6.78
CA LYS A 265 19.49 4.67 -5.79
C LYS A 265 20.58 3.76 -6.39
N HIS A 266 20.21 2.82 -7.27
CA HIS A 266 21.09 1.74 -7.74
C HIS A 266 21.45 1.78 -9.23
N GLY A 267 20.68 2.48 -10.06
CA GLY A 267 20.87 2.55 -11.51
C GLY A 267 20.65 1.21 -12.23
N ASP A 268 19.90 0.26 -11.65
CA ASP A 268 19.73 -1.08 -12.22
C ASP A 268 18.74 -1.11 -13.39
N SER A 269 19.17 -1.72 -14.50
CA SER A 269 18.35 -2.03 -15.66
C SER A 269 17.17 -2.96 -15.36
N GLY A 270 17.26 -3.77 -14.30
CA GLY A 270 16.15 -4.59 -13.82
C GLY A 270 14.95 -3.75 -13.38
N HIS A 271 15.17 -2.71 -12.57
CA HIS A 271 14.11 -1.79 -12.14
C HIS A 271 13.48 -1.04 -13.31
N GLN A 272 14.30 -0.67 -14.31
CA GLN A 272 13.82 -0.04 -15.54
C GLN A 272 12.74 -0.88 -16.27
N GLN A 273 12.98 -2.19 -16.40
CA GLN A 273 12.03 -3.12 -17.03
C GLN A 273 10.74 -3.26 -16.22
N LEU A 274 10.84 -3.26 -14.89
CA LEU A 274 9.68 -3.34 -14.00
C LEU A 274 8.84 -2.06 -14.05
N ILE A 275 9.47 -0.88 -14.07
CA ILE A 275 8.79 0.41 -14.25
C ILE A 275 8.02 0.42 -15.56
N LYS A 276 8.68 0.05 -16.67
CA LYS A 276 8.04 -0.04 -17.97
C LYS A 276 6.86 -1.00 -17.97
N PHE A 277 7.01 -2.18 -17.36
CA PHE A 277 5.92 -3.13 -17.22
C PHE A 277 4.72 -2.55 -16.44
N CYS A 278 4.95 -1.86 -15.32
CA CYS A 278 3.89 -1.22 -14.54
C CYS A 278 3.15 -0.16 -15.37
N LEU A 279 3.90 0.69 -16.07
CA LEU A 279 3.34 1.74 -16.91
C LEU A 279 2.52 1.17 -18.08
N ASP A 280 3.08 0.20 -18.81
CA ASP A 280 2.39 -0.47 -19.91
C ASP A 280 1.14 -1.22 -19.43
N THR A 281 1.13 -1.67 -18.16
CA THR A 281 -0.04 -2.29 -17.55
C THR A 281 -1.15 -1.29 -17.29
N LEU A 282 -0.85 -0.14 -16.67
CA LEU A 282 -1.83 0.92 -16.46
C LEU A 282 -2.39 1.46 -17.78
N LYS A 283 -1.54 1.64 -18.80
CA LYS A 283 -1.96 2.04 -20.17
C LYS A 283 -2.92 1.05 -20.82
N SER A 284 -2.73 -0.24 -20.55
CA SER A 284 -3.58 -1.31 -21.12
C SER A 284 -4.91 -1.51 -20.40
N MET A 285 -5.08 -0.94 -19.20
CA MET A 285 -6.33 -1.02 -18.44
C MET A 285 -7.34 0.02 -18.95
N ASP A 286 -8.63 -0.16 -18.65
CA ASP A 286 -9.65 0.83 -19.02
C ASP A 286 -9.34 2.16 -18.33
N GLN A 287 -9.30 3.23 -19.12
CA GLN A 287 -9.01 4.59 -18.65
C GLN A 287 -10.25 5.18 -18.00
N VAL A 288 -10.50 4.77 -16.76
CA VAL A 288 -11.59 5.26 -15.90
C VAL A 288 -11.08 5.63 -14.52
N GLY A 289 -11.69 6.63 -13.90
CA GLY A 289 -11.46 6.99 -12.50
C GLY A 289 -10.00 7.33 -12.22
N TRP A 290 -9.39 6.66 -11.25
CA TRP A 290 -8.00 6.91 -10.85
C TRP A 290 -7.02 6.65 -11.99
N CYS A 291 -7.22 5.59 -12.79
CA CYS A 291 -6.29 5.28 -13.87
C CYS A 291 -6.24 6.41 -14.89
N GLU A 292 -7.40 6.92 -15.31
CA GLU A 292 -7.50 8.06 -16.23
C GLU A 292 -6.87 9.34 -15.65
N LYS A 293 -7.18 9.65 -14.38
CA LYS A 293 -6.77 10.91 -13.76
C LYS A 293 -5.28 10.99 -13.43
N VAL A 294 -4.67 9.87 -13.04
CA VAL A 294 -3.32 9.83 -12.46
C VAL A 294 -2.26 9.35 -13.43
N LEU A 295 -2.62 8.54 -14.44
CA LEU A 295 -1.66 8.01 -15.40
C LEU A 295 -0.81 9.10 -16.09
N PRO A 296 -1.34 10.27 -16.50
CA PRO A 296 -0.52 11.32 -17.11
C PRO A 296 0.60 11.83 -16.20
N ASP A 297 0.31 12.01 -14.90
CA ASP A 297 1.31 12.45 -13.92
C ASP A 297 2.35 11.36 -13.69
N LEU A 298 1.93 10.09 -13.59
CA LEU A 298 2.86 8.97 -13.47
C LEU A 298 3.78 8.86 -14.70
N GLU A 299 3.25 9.09 -15.90
CA GLU A 299 4.04 9.11 -17.13
C GLU A 299 5.10 10.21 -17.09
N ALA A 300 4.71 11.43 -16.71
CA ALA A 300 5.64 12.54 -16.57
C ALA A 300 6.76 12.21 -15.59
N ARG A 301 6.45 11.59 -14.45
CA ARG A 301 7.42 11.19 -13.43
C ARG A 301 8.37 10.10 -13.88
N VAL A 302 7.86 9.12 -14.64
CA VAL A 302 8.71 8.10 -15.25
C VAL A 302 9.66 8.73 -16.29
N GLN A 303 9.20 9.70 -17.07
CA GLN A 303 10.06 10.45 -18.01
C GLN A 303 11.13 11.26 -17.27
N GLU A 304 10.74 12.03 -16.25
CA GLU A 304 11.66 12.83 -15.40
C GLU A 304 12.73 11.98 -14.73
N SER A 305 12.39 10.73 -14.36
CA SER A 305 13.34 9.81 -13.74
C SER A 305 14.45 9.31 -14.68
N GLY A 306 14.32 9.53 -16.00
CA GLY A 306 15.23 8.97 -17.01
C GLY A 306 15.07 7.47 -17.22
N ALA A 307 14.13 6.80 -16.54
CA ALA A 307 13.92 5.36 -16.65
C ALA A 307 13.41 4.90 -18.03
N LEU A 308 12.92 5.80 -18.89
CA LEU A 308 12.52 5.45 -20.26
C LEU A 308 13.49 5.96 -21.33
N ASP A 309 14.56 6.66 -20.93
CA ASP A 309 15.57 7.09 -21.88
C ASP A 309 16.30 5.87 -22.42
N SER A 310 16.20 5.69 -23.74
CA SER A 310 16.95 4.67 -24.45
C SER A 310 18.44 4.89 -24.21
N VAL A 311 19.20 3.81 -24.05
CA VAL A 311 20.67 3.72 -23.84
C VAL A 311 21.47 4.28 -25.05
N GLY A 312 21.06 5.42 -25.62
CA GLY A 312 21.52 5.96 -26.90
C GLY A 312 22.05 7.40 -26.86
N ARG A 313 22.16 8.04 -25.70
CA ARG A 313 22.75 9.40 -25.58
C ARG A 313 23.98 9.45 -24.68
N LEU A 314 24.93 8.55 -24.88
CA LEU A 314 26.32 8.75 -24.48
C LEU A 314 27.26 8.21 -25.55
N ASN A 315 27.14 8.74 -26.77
CA ASN A 315 28.24 8.75 -27.74
C ASN A 315 28.42 10.18 -28.26
N GLY A 316 28.93 11.02 -27.37
CA GLY A 316 29.44 12.35 -27.68
C GLY A 316 30.85 12.46 -27.11
N SER A 317 31.83 12.09 -27.91
CA SER A 317 33.22 12.56 -27.84
C SER A 317 34.07 12.12 -26.65
N ARG A 318 34.62 10.91 -26.70
CA ARG A 318 36.00 10.67 -26.25
C ARG A 318 36.67 9.60 -27.11
N GLN A 319 37.56 10.07 -27.99
CA GLN A 319 38.50 9.26 -28.75
C GLN A 319 39.48 8.58 -27.78
N THR A 320 39.57 7.26 -27.81
CA THR A 320 40.78 6.52 -27.44
C THR A 320 40.92 5.27 -28.33
N LEU A 321 42.15 5.06 -28.79
CA LEU A 321 42.58 4.03 -29.76
C LEU A 321 42.39 2.59 -29.26
N PRO A 322 42.39 1.58 -30.16
CA PRO A 322 41.98 0.22 -29.84
C PRO A 322 43.16 -0.67 -29.42
N GLU A 323 43.00 -1.42 -28.33
CA GLU A 323 43.90 -2.52 -27.96
C GLU A 323 43.13 -3.86 -28.03
N ARG A 324 43.67 -4.79 -28.83
CA ARG A 324 43.11 -6.12 -29.12
C ARG A 324 43.44 -7.10 -27.99
N ILE A 325 42.45 -7.86 -27.52
CA ILE A 325 42.64 -9.15 -26.84
C ILE A 325 41.55 -10.15 -27.33
N PRO A 326 41.89 -11.42 -27.62
CA PRO A 326 41.00 -12.40 -28.30
C PRO A 326 40.10 -13.19 -27.31
N PRO A 327 39.11 -13.99 -27.80
CA PRO A 327 37.97 -14.43 -27.01
C PRO A 327 38.24 -15.72 -26.23
N GLN A 328 37.74 -15.80 -24.99
CA GLN A 328 37.56 -17.07 -24.28
C GLN A 328 36.07 -17.32 -24.01
N SER A 329 35.65 -18.52 -24.39
CA SER A 329 34.31 -19.09 -24.34
C SER A 329 33.90 -19.48 -22.92
N ASN A 330 32.74 -19.00 -22.46
CA ASN A 330 32.04 -19.50 -21.27
C ASN A 330 30.93 -20.48 -21.67
N PRO A 331 30.80 -21.67 -21.03
CA PRO A 331 29.58 -22.45 -21.08
C PRO A 331 28.73 -22.26 -19.81
N GLY A 332 27.46 -21.88 -20.02
CA GLY A 332 26.28 -22.41 -19.31
C GLY A 332 26.05 -21.99 -17.85
N SER A 333 25.37 -20.85 -17.65
CA SER A 333 24.63 -20.59 -16.40
C SER A 333 23.32 -21.38 -16.41
N ARG A 334 23.22 -22.42 -15.56
CA ARG A 334 21.97 -23.10 -15.22
C ARG A 334 21.25 -22.27 -14.16
N VAL A 335 20.07 -21.77 -14.51
CA VAL A 335 19.09 -21.19 -13.59
C VAL A 335 18.65 -22.29 -12.63
N ASN A 336 18.90 -22.09 -11.34
CA ASN A 336 18.55 -23.05 -10.29
C ASN A 336 17.20 -22.61 -9.67
N ASP A 337 16.12 -23.27 -10.07
CA ASP A 337 14.80 -23.16 -9.44
C ASP A 337 14.86 -23.77 -8.03
N ARG A 338 14.94 -22.92 -6.99
CA ARG A 338 14.65 -23.31 -5.60
C ARG A 338 13.36 -22.65 -5.11
N PRO A 339 12.52 -23.35 -4.33
CA PRO A 339 11.30 -22.79 -3.78
C PRO A 339 11.61 -21.65 -2.80
N MET A 340 10.83 -20.57 -2.90
CA MET A 340 10.96 -19.32 -2.13
C MET A 340 10.78 -19.57 -0.62
N MET A 341 11.89 -19.63 0.12
CA MET A 341 11.89 -19.30 1.55
C MET A 341 12.26 -17.83 1.68
N GLN A 342 11.36 -17.02 2.24
CA GLN A 342 11.70 -15.65 2.64
C GLN A 342 12.55 -15.75 3.90
N GLU A 343 13.78 -15.23 3.87
CA GLU A 343 14.62 -15.20 5.07
C GLU A 343 13.96 -14.30 6.13
N LEU A 344 13.74 -14.88 7.33
CA LEU A 344 13.25 -14.16 8.49
C LEU A 344 14.10 -12.89 8.69
N PRO A 345 13.52 -11.73 9.05
CA PRO A 345 14.33 -10.59 9.47
C PRO A 345 15.27 -11.04 10.58
N SER A 346 16.58 -10.94 10.32
CA SER A 346 17.58 -11.08 11.37
C SER A 346 17.29 -10.01 12.42
N GLU A 347 16.98 -10.42 13.64
CA GLU A 347 16.80 -9.51 14.77
C GLU A 347 18.05 -8.62 14.91
N PRO A 348 17.90 -7.35 15.29
CA PRO A 348 19.05 -6.52 15.60
C PRO A 348 19.87 -7.20 16.71
N PRO A 349 21.22 -7.12 16.69
CA PRO A 349 22.04 -7.62 17.79
C PRO A 349 21.51 -7.12 19.14
N GLN A 350 21.34 -8.02 20.13
CA GLN A 350 20.80 -7.72 21.47
C GLN A 350 21.52 -6.56 22.20
N ALA A 351 22.74 -6.21 21.78
CA ALA A 351 23.48 -5.03 22.25
C ALA A 351 22.87 -3.66 21.82
N LEU A 352 21.78 -3.65 21.04
CA LEU A 352 21.08 -2.44 20.56
C LEU A 352 19.82 -2.08 21.37
N GLU A 353 19.39 -2.91 22.32
CA GLU A 353 18.21 -2.62 23.15
C GLU A 353 18.50 -1.65 24.30
N ASP A 354 19.74 -1.64 24.82
CA ASP A 354 20.10 -0.88 26.03
C ASP A 354 20.66 0.53 25.78
N SER A 355 20.84 0.93 24.52
CA SER A 355 21.33 2.27 24.23
C SER A 355 20.72 2.85 22.96
N PHE A 356 20.07 4.00 23.13
CA PHE A 356 20.04 5.18 22.25
C PHE A 356 18.63 5.68 21.90
N ASP A 357 18.35 6.89 22.41
CA ASP A 357 17.35 7.81 21.89
C ASP A 357 17.58 8.06 20.39
N PHE A 358 16.60 7.71 19.54
CA PHE A 358 16.66 7.95 18.10
C PHE A 358 15.90 9.24 17.73
N PRO A 359 16.56 10.33 17.29
CA PRO A 359 15.89 11.60 17.02
C PRO A 359 15.43 11.84 15.57
N ASP A 360 15.64 10.91 14.62
CA ASP A 360 15.69 11.33 13.20
C ASP A 360 14.40 11.11 12.37
N PHE A 361 13.38 10.44 12.90
CA PHE A 361 12.05 10.54 12.30
C PHE A 361 11.26 11.48 13.20
N ASP A 362 10.94 12.66 12.68
CA ASP A 362 10.07 13.64 13.31
C ASP A 362 8.84 13.75 12.42
N PHE A 363 7.71 13.17 12.86
CA PHE A 363 6.41 13.32 12.20
C PHE A 363 5.83 14.76 12.38
N SER A 364 6.66 15.80 12.38
CA SER A 364 6.18 17.18 12.24
C SER A 364 5.58 17.37 10.85
N SER A 365 4.55 18.21 10.70
CA SER A 365 3.61 18.16 9.56
C SER A 365 4.28 18.10 8.18
N SER A 366 5.43 18.76 8.00
CA SER A 366 6.21 18.75 6.75
C SER A 366 6.74 17.37 6.27
N GLN A 367 6.94 16.38 7.15
CA GLN A 367 7.35 15.01 6.77
C GLN A 367 6.17 14.04 6.67
N LEU A 368 5.06 14.36 7.34
CA LEU A 368 3.78 13.70 7.14
C LEU A 368 3.26 14.00 5.74
N ASP A 369 3.38 15.25 5.27
CA ASP A 369 3.08 15.61 3.87
C ASP A 369 3.87 14.74 2.89
N ALA A 370 5.14 14.39 3.18
CA ALA A 370 5.98 13.50 2.35
C ALA A 370 5.61 12.00 2.44
N LEU A 371 4.97 11.56 3.53
CA LEU A 371 4.37 10.24 3.67
C LEU A 371 2.98 10.18 2.99
N GLU A 372 2.23 11.28 3.07
CA GLU A 372 0.96 11.57 2.41
C GLU A 372 1.16 11.94 0.94
N MET A 373 2.39 12.19 0.45
CA MET A 373 2.70 12.57 -0.94
C MET A 373 2.41 11.48 -2.00
N VAL A 374 1.67 10.42 -1.66
CA VAL A 374 1.03 9.53 -2.65
C VAL A 374 -0.50 9.48 -2.52
N GLU A 375 -1.08 10.20 -1.55
CA GLU A 375 -2.28 10.97 -1.86
C GLU A 375 -1.85 12.01 -2.90
N LEU A 376 -2.10 11.68 -4.17
CA LEU A 376 -2.13 12.66 -5.24
C LEU A 376 -3.31 13.59 -4.96
N ASP A 377 -3.14 14.42 -3.94
CA ASP A 377 -3.98 15.58 -3.69
C ASP A 377 -3.63 16.59 -4.79
N PHE A 378 -4.54 16.68 -5.75
CA PHE A 378 -4.53 17.70 -6.78
C PHE A 378 -4.76 19.07 -6.14
N HIS A 379 -3.72 19.66 -5.55
CA HIS A 379 -3.60 21.10 -5.32
C HIS A 379 -2.12 21.54 -5.20
N SER A 380 -1.54 21.88 -6.36
CA SER A 380 -0.68 23.06 -6.61
C SER A 380 0.58 23.40 -5.76
N GLU A 381 1.16 22.54 -4.92
CA GLU A 381 2.42 22.88 -4.19
C GLU A 381 3.64 21.97 -4.46
N LEU A 382 3.59 21.14 -5.50
CA LEU A 382 4.64 20.14 -5.81
C LEU A 382 5.93 20.69 -6.47
N LEU A 383 6.11 22.01 -6.54
CA LEU A 383 7.31 22.65 -7.11
C LEU A 383 8.29 23.21 -6.07
N GLY A 384 7.91 23.32 -4.79
CA GLY A 384 8.73 24.02 -3.79
C GLY A 384 9.87 23.22 -3.14
N VAL A 385 9.81 21.89 -3.15
CA VAL A 385 10.73 21.06 -2.34
C VAL A 385 12.06 20.76 -3.06
N PHE A 386 12.12 20.94 -4.38
CA PHE A 386 13.34 20.73 -5.16
C PHE A 386 14.16 22.01 -5.42
N ASP A 387 13.67 23.20 -5.07
CA ASP A 387 14.31 24.48 -5.42
C ASP A 387 14.96 25.24 -4.23
N GLY A 388 15.00 24.63 -3.04
CA GLY A 388 15.51 25.27 -1.81
C GLY A 388 17.03 25.24 -1.63
N ALA A 389 17.82 25.66 -2.62
CA ALA A 389 19.27 25.80 -2.51
C ALA A 389 19.78 27.22 -2.81
N THR A 390 19.09 28.29 -2.39
CA THR A 390 19.71 29.61 -2.19
C THR A 390 18.92 30.49 -1.22
N LEU A 391 19.56 30.81 -0.09
CA LEU A 391 19.53 32.05 0.70
C LEU A 391 18.21 32.85 0.93
N SER A 392 17.93 33.00 2.23
CA SER A 392 17.58 34.23 2.96
C SER A 392 16.11 34.69 3.13
N THR A 393 15.77 34.80 4.42
CA THR A 393 14.80 35.67 5.11
C THR A 393 13.30 35.30 5.21
N PRO A 394 12.67 35.60 6.37
CA PRO A 394 11.38 35.04 6.77
C PRO A 394 10.23 35.97 6.40
N LEU A 395 9.09 35.40 6.01
CA LEU A 395 7.83 36.11 5.88
C LEU A 395 6.79 35.42 6.77
N SER A 396 6.53 36.08 7.90
CA SER A 396 5.35 35.88 8.72
C SER A 396 4.09 36.27 7.94
N MET A 397 3.03 35.47 8.00
CA MET A 397 1.68 36.02 7.85
C MET A 397 0.61 35.12 8.47
N PHE A 398 -0.30 35.76 9.21
CA PHE A 398 -1.53 35.29 9.87
C PHE A 398 -1.34 34.51 11.19
N GLY A 399 -1.68 35.01 12.38
CA GLY A 399 -2.59 36.10 12.75
C GLY A 399 -3.96 35.55 13.13
N MET A 400 -4.08 35.00 14.35
CA MET A 400 -5.35 34.76 15.04
C MET A 400 -5.22 35.23 16.50
N PRO A 401 -6.21 35.96 17.04
CA PRO A 401 -6.17 36.49 18.40
C PRO A 401 -6.50 35.40 19.42
N GLN A 402 -5.86 35.49 20.59
CA GLN A 402 -6.21 34.69 21.76
C GLN A 402 -7.51 35.19 22.40
N VAL A 403 -8.42 34.26 22.71
CA VAL A 403 -9.16 34.20 23.98
C VAL A 403 -9.29 32.74 24.38
#